data_AF-A0A0C3PFV0-F1
#
_entry.id   AF-A0A0C3PFV0-F1
#
_cell.length_a   1.000
_cell.length_b   1.000
_cell.length_c   1.000
_cell.angle_alpha   90.00
_cell.angle_beta   90.00
_cell.angle_gamma   90.00
#
_symmetry.space_group_name_H-M   'P 1'
#
loop_
_entity.id
_entity.type
_entity.pdbx_description
1 polymer ?
#
loop_
_entity_poly.entity_id
_entity_poly.type
_entity_poly.pdbx_seq_one_letter_code
_entity_poly.pdbx_strand_id
1 'polypeptide(L)'
;LYLDNGRCINTFLLERYLPWVEGMDDDTVTRLLYPNDPQDVPRAIELMTALIKLGNITQPHDLDINTAADVDALHFLSQVLRCLVDPYINIWLSLSEQVVHLSCFAHLLYASYRDQRRRLMPHQLYYDSQTMVKAVVINITKQQKLNPFERFSLLDQGDDHLELLFAFLRMSGGHNSGLNYRQALDRLGAARDIGGIYARNPDLSHGHRRLNLSRKESVDHITRHHWVGDIIAGHCDLPTAWLQGRHNALVILKDSHL
;
A
#
# COMPACT_ATOMS: atom_id res chain seq x y z
N LEU A 1 -11.18 13.27 -4.24
CA LEU A 1 -9.77 13.63 -4.46
C LEU A 1 -9.72 14.50 -5.72
N TYR A 2 -9.27 15.75 -5.63
CA TYR A 2 -9.03 16.58 -6.82
C TYR A 2 -7.61 16.34 -7.33
N LEU A 3 -7.49 16.08 -8.63
CA LEU A 3 -6.21 16.03 -9.32
C LEU A 3 -5.92 17.35 -10.02
N ASP A 4 -4.68 17.54 -10.43
CA ASP A 4 -4.17 18.80 -10.99
C ASP A 4 -4.88 19.23 -12.29
N ASN A 5 -5.59 18.33 -12.96
CA ASN A 5 -6.50 18.66 -14.08
C ASN A 5 -7.87 19.23 -13.64
N GLY A 6 -8.05 19.52 -12.34
CA GLY A 6 -9.28 20.04 -11.76
C GLY A 6 -10.41 19.01 -11.63
N ARG A 7 -10.19 17.75 -12.05
CA ARG A 7 -11.21 16.69 -11.97
C ARG A 7 -11.30 16.15 -10.55
N CYS A 8 -12.53 16.03 -10.07
CA CYS A 8 -12.83 15.44 -8.77
C CYS A 8 -13.08 13.94 -8.96
N ILE A 9 -12.12 13.12 -8.54
CA ILE A 9 -12.33 11.69 -8.40
C ILE A 9 -13.13 11.45 -7.11
N ASN A 10 -14.35 10.97 -7.28
CA ASN A 10 -15.27 10.58 -6.21
C ASN A 10 -15.87 9.19 -6.53
N THR A 11 -16.64 8.64 -5.60
CA THR A 11 -17.26 7.31 -5.77
C THR A 11 -18.14 7.23 -7.02
N PHE A 12 -18.91 8.26 -7.35
CA PHE A 12 -19.74 8.28 -8.56
C PHE A 12 -18.92 8.15 -9.85
N LEU A 13 -17.79 8.86 -9.95
CA LEU A 13 -16.87 8.73 -11.08
C LEU A 13 -16.29 7.31 -11.12
N LEU A 14 -15.89 6.76 -9.98
CA LEU A 14 -15.33 5.40 -9.92
C LEU A 14 -16.36 4.34 -10.30
N GLU A 15 -17.62 4.45 -9.86
CA GLU A 15 -18.72 3.56 -10.27
C GLU A 15 -18.92 3.53 -11.78
N ARG A 16 -18.74 4.68 -12.45
CA ARG A 16 -18.88 4.78 -13.91
C ARG A 16 -17.78 4.05 -14.67
N TYR A 17 -16.54 4.08 -14.18
CA TYR A 17 -15.36 3.63 -14.94
C TYR A 17 -14.78 2.30 -14.48
N LEU A 18 -14.93 1.91 -13.21
CA LEU A 18 -14.47 0.61 -12.72
C LEU A 18 -15.04 -0.60 -13.52
N PRO A 19 -16.31 -0.58 -13.99
CA PRO A 19 -16.83 -1.64 -14.86
C PRO A 19 -16.08 -1.82 -16.20
N TRP A 20 -15.21 -0.88 -16.59
CA TRP A 20 -14.38 -1.04 -17.79
C TRP A 20 -13.26 -2.06 -17.57
N VAL A 21 -12.88 -2.34 -16.32
CA VAL A 21 -11.88 -3.36 -15.99
C VAL A 21 -12.46 -4.74 -16.26
N GLU A 22 -11.76 -5.56 -17.03
CA GLU A 22 -12.20 -6.92 -17.36
C GLU A 22 -12.48 -7.74 -16.09
N GLY A 23 -13.65 -8.36 -16.03
CA GLY A 23 -14.10 -9.19 -14.90
C GLY A 23 -14.62 -8.40 -13.69
N MET A 24 -14.91 -7.11 -13.85
CA MET A 24 -15.49 -6.26 -12.81
C MET A 24 -17.00 -6.06 -13.05
N ASP A 25 -17.84 -6.67 -12.21
CA ASP A 25 -19.30 -6.49 -12.23
C ASP A 25 -19.76 -5.45 -11.18
N ASP A 26 -21.01 -5.00 -11.30
CA ASP A 26 -21.59 -3.94 -10.44
C ASP A 26 -21.56 -4.33 -8.95
N ASP A 27 -21.73 -5.62 -8.64
CA ASP A 27 -21.62 -6.13 -7.26
C ASP A 27 -20.18 -5.98 -6.75
N THR A 28 -19.19 -6.37 -7.54
CA THR A 28 -17.76 -6.19 -7.19
C THR A 28 -17.40 -4.73 -7.00
N VAL A 29 -17.87 -3.84 -7.87
CA VAL A 29 -17.64 -2.38 -7.75
C VAL A 29 -18.25 -1.86 -6.45
N THR A 30 -19.49 -2.21 -6.16
CA THR A 30 -20.18 -1.81 -4.93
C THR A 30 -19.42 -2.31 -3.70
N ARG A 31 -19.02 -3.58 -3.71
CA ARG A 31 -18.25 -4.24 -2.64
C ARG A 31 -16.89 -3.55 -2.41
N LEU A 32 -16.26 -3.00 -3.45
CA LEU A 32 -14.97 -2.30 -3.37
C LEU A 32 -15.09 -0.85 -2.88
N LEU A 33 -16.11 -0.13 -3.36
CA LEU A 33 -16.30 1.28 -3.04
C LEU A 33 -17.01 1.51 -1.70
N TYR A 34 -17.81 0.54 -1.25
CA TYR A 34 -18.58 0.60 0.00
C TYR A 34 -18.28 -0.62 0.88
N PRO A 35 -17.05 -0.73 1.41
CA PRO A 35 -16.71 -1.85 2.28
C PRO A 35 -17.49 -1.78 3.61
N ASN A 36 -17.93 -2.94 4.10
CA ASN A 36 -18.56 -3.05 5.42
C ASN A 36 -17.61 -2.69 6.56
N ASP A 37 -16.31 -2.96 6.35
CA ASP A 37 -15.24 -2.62 7.28
C ASP A 37 -14.25 -1.67 6.58
N PRO A 38 -14.17 -0.38 6.98
CA PRO A 38 -13.22 0.57 6.40
C PRO A 38 -11.76 0.24 6.76
N GLN A 39 -11.50 -0.72 7.66
CA GLN A 39 -10.17 -1.18 8.06
C GLN A 39 -9.73 -2.47 7.32
N ASP A 40 -10.51 -2.94 6.35
CA ASP A 40 -10.16 -4.11 5.53
C ASP A 40 -9.02 -3.76 4.55
N VAL A 41 -7.78 -4.01 4.98
CA VAL A 41 -6.57 -3.74 4.18
C VAL A 41 -6.56 -4.56 2.87
N PRO A 42 -6.80 -5.88 2.86
CA PRO A 42 -6.90 -6.64 1.61
C PRO A 42 -7.87 -6.03 0.60
N ARG A 43 -9.01 -5.52 1.08
CA ARG A 43 -9.98 -4.83 0.25
C ARG A 43 -9.45 -3.55 -0.37
N ALA A 44 -8.76 -2.73 0.43
CA ALA A 44 -8.16 -1.50 -0.06
C ALA A 44 -7.11 -1.79 -1.15
N ILE A 45 -6.30 -2.84 -0.99
CA ILE A 45 -5.35 -3.28 -2.02
C ILE A 45 -6.07 -3.75 -3.29
N GLU A 46 -7.19 -4.49 -3.16
CA GLU A 46 -8.01 -4.93 -4.30
C GLU A 46 -8.52 -3.73 -5.11
N LEU A 47 -9.04 -2.69 -4.42
CA LEU A 47 -9.50 -1.46 -5.07
C LEU A 47 -8.35 -0.70 -5.76
N MET A 48 -7.21 -0.51 -5.07
CA MET A 48 -6.07 0.18 -5.67
C MET A 48 -5.54 -0.57 -6.90
N THR A 49 -5.50 -1.90 -6.85
CA THR A 49 -5.10 -2.74 -7.98
C THR A 49 -6.08 -2.64 -9.15
N ALA A 50 -7.39 -2.57 -8.88
CA ALA A 50 -8.41 -2.32 -9.89
C ALA A 50 -8.22 -0.95 -10.57
N LEU A 51 -7.95 0.10 -9.79
CA LEU A 51 -7.66 1.44 -10.33
C LEU A 51 -6.36 1.48 -11.14
N ILE A 52 -5.33 0.75 -10.73
CA ILE A 52 -4.09 0.58 -11.52
C ILE A 52 -4.40 -0.04 -12.88
N LYS A 53 -5.21 -1.12 -12.91
CA LYS A 53 -5.64 -1.76 -14.16
C LYS A 53 -6.46 -0.82 -15.04
N LEU A 54 -7.42 -0.11 -14.43
CA LEU A 54 -8.29 0.84 -15.12
C LEU A 54 -7.49 1.91 -15.88
N GLY A 55 -6.47 2.48 -15.25
CA GLY A 55 -5.62 3.47 -15.92
C GLY A 55 -4.83 2.93 -17.10
N ASN A 56 -4.60 1.61 -17.19
CA ASN A 56 -3.85 1.00 -18.29
C ASN A 56 -4.75 0.49 -19.44
N ILE A 57 -6.06 0.70 -19.37
CA ILE A 57 -6.98 0.27 -20.42
C ILE A 57 -6.76 1.13 -21.67
N THR A 58 -6.71 0.47 -22.84
CA THR A 58 -6.67 1.17 -24.13
C THR A 58 -7.95 1.97 -24.30
N GLN A 59 -7.81 3.29 -24.41
CA GLN A 59 -8.96 4.18 -24.59
C GLN A 59 -9.67 3.90 -25.91
N PRO A 60 -11.02 3.93 -25.95
CA PRO A 60 -11.76 3.98 -27.19
C PRO A 60 -11.33 5.20 -28.04
N HIS A 61 -11.27 5.05 -29.36
CA HIS A 61 -10.81 6.13 -30.25
C HIS A 61 -11.74 7.37 -30.28
N ASP A 62 -13.00 7.23 -29.85
CA ASP A 62 -14.03 8.27 -29.93
C ASP A 62 -14.61 8.62 -28.55
N LEU A 63 -13.75 9.03 -27.61
CA LEU A 63 -14.21 9.55 -26.32
C LEU A 63 -14.64 11.01 -26.44
N ASP A 64 -15.76 11.36 -25.80
CA ASP A 64 -16.12 12.75 -25.61
C ASP A 64 -15.09 13.45 -24.69
N ILE A 65 -14.99 14.78 -24.81
CA ILE A 65 -13.98 15.59 -24.10
C ILE A 65 -14.04 15.38 -22.57
N ASN A 66 -15.23 15.19 -21.99
CA ASN A 66 -15.34 14.98 -20.55
C ASN A 66 -14.85 13.60 -20.15
N THR A 67 -15.23 12.57 -20.91
CA THR A 67 -14.76 11.22 -20.66
C THR A 67 -13.24 11.09 -20.85
N ALA A 68 -12.67 11.73 -21.88
CA ALA A 68 -11.22 11.77 -22.07
C ALA A 68 -10.52 12.39 -20.84
N ALA A 69 -10.99 13.54 -20.36
CA ALA A 69 -10.43 14.21 -19.19
C ALA A 69 -10.57 13.38 -17.89
N ASP A 70 -11.68 12.66 -17.72
CA ASP A 70 -11.88 11.76 -16.57
C ASP A 70 -10.91 10.57 -16.63
N VAL A 71 -10.70 9.99 -17.82
CA VAL A 71 -9.75 8.89 -18.02
C VAL A 71 -8.31 9.36 -17.83
N ASP A 72 -7.93 10.55 -18.29
CA ASP A 72 -6.60 11.11 -18.04
C ASP A 72 -6.34 11.29 -16.54
N ALA A 73 -7.35 11.75 -15.78
CA ALA A 73 -7.29 11.83 -14.32
C ALA A 73 -7.09 10.44 -13.69
N LEU A 74 -7.83 9.44 -14.16
CA LEU A 74 -7.73 8.07 -13.68
C LEU A 74 -6.38 7.44 -14.03
N HIS A 75 -5.83 7.73 -15.21
CA HIS A 75 -4.49 7.31 -15.60
C HIS A 75 -3.44 7.94 -14.67
N PHE A 76 -3.51 9.24 -14.39
CA PHE A 76 -2.60 9.84 -13.42
C PHE A 76 -2.72 9.20 -12.03
N LEU A 77 -3.94 9.00 -11.53
CA LEU A 77 -4.16 8.32 -10.25
C LEU A 77 -3.58 6.90 -10.26
N SER A 78 -3.75 6.17 -11.37
CA SER A 78 -3.21 4.82 -11.52
C SER A 78 -1.69 4.80 -11.37
N GLN A 79 -0.99 5.79 -11.94
CA GLN A 79 0.46 5.93 -11.79
C GLN A 79 0.86 6.19 -10.35
N VAL A 80 0.17 7.10 -9.65
CA VAL A 80 0.42 7.39 -8.23
C VAL A 80 0.22 6.14 -7.37
N LEU A 81 -0.89 5.44 -7.55
CA LEU A 81 -1.21 4.22 -6.80
C LEU A 81 -0.22 3.10 -7.10
N ARG A 82 0.19 2.91 -8.36
CA ARG A 82 1.18 1.92 -8.74
C ARG A 82 2.54 2.16 -8.06
N CYS A 83 2.99 3.41 -8.02
CA CYS A 83 4.22 3.78 -7.31
C CYS A 83 4.14 3.55 -5.80
N LEU A 84 2.94 3.59 -5.21
CA LEU A 84 2.72 3.28 -3.80
C LEU A 84 2.64 1.76 -3.55
N VAL A 85 1.88 1.03 -4.35
CA VAL A 85 1.45 -0.35 -4.06
C VAL A 85 2.50 -1.38 -4.50
N ASP A 86 3.07 -1.25 -5.69
CA ASP A 86 4.02 -2.22 -6.24
C ASP A 86 5.19 -2.55 -5.29
N PRO A 87 5.81 -1.57 -4.57
CA PRO A 87 6.87 -1.85 -3.61
C PRO A 87 6.52 -2.87 -2.53
N TYR A 88 5.25 -3.04 -2.21
CA TYR A 88 4.78 -3.92 -1.14
C TYR A 88 4.24 -5.26 -1.66
N ILE A 89 3.81 -5.33 -2.92
CA ILE A 89 3.13 -6.52 -3.46
C ILE A 89 3.87 -7.21 -4.61
N ASN A 90 4.76 -6.49 -5.32
CA ASN A 90 5.50 -7.04 -6.45
C ASN A 90 6.80 -7.69 -5.98
N ILE A 91 6.72 -9.00 -5.70
CA ILE A 91 7.84 -9.82 -5.18
C ILE A 91 9.08 -9.86 -6.08
N TRP A 92 8.98 -9.40 -7.33
CA TRP A 92 10.08 -9.39 -8.29
C TRP A 92 10.96 -8.15 -8.19
N LEU A 93 10.48 -7.08 -7.54
CA LEU A 93 11.24 -5.84 -7.41
C LEU A 93 12.42 -6.02 -6.45
N SER A 94 13.59 -5.59 -6.90
CA SER A 94 14.74 -5.33 -6.01
C SER A 94 14.44 -4.19 -5.03
N LEU A 95 15.21 -4.09 -3.96
CA LEU A 95 15.10 -2.98 -3.00
C LEU A 95 15.35 -1.62 -3.67
N SER A 96 16.27 -1.57 -4.64
CA SER A 96 16.50 -0.37 -5.45
C SER A 96 15.25 0.04 -6.23
N GLU A 97 14.60 -0.91 -6.92
CA GLU A 97 13.37 -0.62 -7.67
C GLU A 97 12.22 -0.21 -6.74
N GLN A 98 12.08 -0.85 -5.58
CA GLN A 98 11.12 -0.43 -4.55
C GLN A 98 11.33 1.03 -4.14
N VAL A 99 12.60 1.45 -3.94
CA VAL A 99 12.94 2.85 -3.65
C VAL A 99 12.66 3.79 -4.83
N VAL A 100 12.90 3.34 -6.08
CA VAL A 100 12.54 4.13 -7.28
C VAL A 100 11.04 4.41 -7.31
N HIS A 101 10.21 3.39 -7.06
CA HIS A 101 8.75 3.52 -6.99
C HIS A 101 8.32 4.46 -5.85
N LEU A 102 8.81 4.27 -4.63
CA LEU A 102 8.46 5.13 -3.49
C LEU A 102 8.95 6.58 -3.65
N SER A 103 10.13 6.77 -4.25
CA SER A 103 10.62 8.11 -4.61
C SER A 103 9.71 8.75 -5.66
N CYS A 104 9.31 8.01 -6.70
CA CYS A 104 8.37 8.50 -7.70
C CYS A 104 7.03 8.93 -7.05
N PHE A 105 6.47 8.07 -6.20
CA PHE A 105 5.28 8.38 -5.41
C PHE A 105 5.44 9.66 -4.58
N ALA A 106 6.54 9.81 -3.84
CA ALA A 106 6.78 11.00 -3.02
C ALA A 106 6.84 12.29 -3.86
N HIS A 107 7.46 12.26 -5.04
CA HIS A 107 7.57 13.42 -5.92
C HIS A 107 6.26 13.77 -6.62
N LEU A 108 5.52 12.77 -7.12
CA LEU A 108 4.17 12.98 -7.67
C LEU A 108 3.25 13.58 -6.62
N LEU A 109 3.26 13.00 -5.42
CA LEU A 109 2.44 13.48 -4.32
C LEU A 109 2.81 14.91 -3.90
N TYR A 110 4.11 15.22 -3.84
CA TYR A 110 4.58 16.57 -3.54
C TYR A 110 4.11 17.60 -4.59
N ALA A 111 4.27 17.28 -5.88
CA ALA A 111 3.87 18.16 -6.98
C ALA A 111 2.36 18.47 -6.93
N SER A 112 1.53 17.42 -6.90
CA SER A 112 0.07 17.60 -6.89
C SER A 112 -0.45 18.21 -5.59
N TYR A 113 0.15 17.87 -4.45
CA TYR A 113 -0.24 18.47 -3.19
C TYR A 113 0.16 19.95 -3.11
N ARG A 114 1.27 20.36 -3.74
CA ARG A 114 1.67 21.77 -3.79
C ARG A 114 0.60 22.62 -4.50
N ASP A 115 -0.01 22.07 -5.53
CA ASP A 115 -1.05 22.72 -6.35
C ASP A 115 -2.44 22.63 -5.69
N GLN A 116 -2.94 21.42 -5.42
CA GLN A 116 -4.32 21.18 -4.98
C GLN A 116 -4.51 21.20 -3.46
N ARG A 117 -3.43 21.03 -2.68
CA ARG A 117 -3.43 21.06 -1.20
C ARG A 117 -4.50 20.14 -0.61
N ARG A 118 -5.38 20.69 0.25
CA ARG A 118 -6.48 19.96 0.91
C ARG A 118 -7.51 19.37 -0.05
N ARG A 119 -7.57 19.85 -1.31
CA ARG A 119 -8.48 19.31 -2.32
C ARG A 119 -8.00 17.95 -2.84
N LEU A 120 -6.68 17.74 -2.87
CA LEU A 120 -6.10 16.43 -3.13
C LEU A 120 -6.41 15.51 -1.95
N MET A 121 -5.85 15.81 -0.77
CA MET A 121 -5.99 14.99 0.43
C MET A 121 -5.81 15.79 1.73
N PRO A 122 -6.25 15.25 2.90
CA PRO A 122 -6.00 15.88 4.19
C PRO A 122 -4.51 16.08 4.47
N HIS A 123 -4.18 17.15 5.22
CA HIS A 123 -2.79 17.46 5.60
C HIS A 123 -2.10 16.30 6.31
N GLN A 124 -2.85 15.59 7.16
CA GLN A 124 -2.37 14.44 7.91
C GLN A 124 -1.96 13.30 6.97
N LEU A 125 -2.84 12.92 6.03
CA LEU A 125 -2.55 11.84 5.08
C LEU A 125 -1.34 12.16 4.20
N TYR A 126 -1.18 13.41 3.75
CA TYR A 126 0.02 13.84 3.02
C TYR A 126 1.28 13.71 3.86
N TYR A 127 1.24 14.21 5.11
CA TYR A 127 2.37 14.15 6.02
C TYR A 127 2.77 12.71 6.33
N ASP A 128 1.81 11.84 6.60
CA ASP A 128 2.02 10.42 6.89
C ASP A 128 2.60 9.70 5.68
N SER A 129 2.08 9.97 4.47
CA SER A 129 2.59 9.40 3.22
C SER A 129 4.05 9.75 2.96
N GLN A 130 4.43 11.03 3.13
CA GLN A 130 5.83 11.48 2.98
C GLN A 130 6.73 10.92 4.08
N THR A 131 6.20 10.81 5.30
CA THR A 131 6.93 10.26 6.45
C THR A 131 7.17 8.77 6.29
N MET A 132 6.23 8.01 5.74
CA MET A 132 6.37 6.60 5.39
C MET A 132 7.54 6.40 4.41
N VAL A 133 7.58 7.14 3.30
CA VAL A 133 8.69 7.05 2.33
C VAL A 133 10.03 7.42 2.97
N LYS A 134 10.05 8.50 3.76
CA LYS A 134 11.26 8.93 4.48
C LYS A 134 11.75 7.87 5.47
N ALA A 135 10.84 7.22 6.20
CA ALA A 135 11.17 6.19 7.17
C ALA A 135 11.84 4.99 6.50
N VAL A 136 11.31 4.54 5.35
CA VAL A 136 11.92 3.48 4.53
C VAL A 136 13.35 3.84 4.16
N VAL A 137 13.59 5.01 3.56
CA VAL A 137 14.94 5.44 3.13
C VAL A 137 15.93 5.52 4.31
N ILE A 138 15.49 6.07 5.44
CA ILE A 138 16.32 6.17 6.66
C ILE A 138 16.64 4.77 7.21
N ASN A 139 15.66 3.86 7.23
CA ASN A 139 15.85 2.53 7.79
C ASN A 139 16.70 1.64 6.89
N ILE A 140 16.62 1.78 5.56
CA ILE A 140 17.59 1.16 4.63
C ILE A 140 19.01 1.68 4.94
N THR A 141 19.18 3.00 5.10
CA THR A 141 20.48 3.59 5.43
C THR A 141 21.03 3.04 6.75
N LYS A 142 20.19 2.92 7.78
CA LYS A 142 20.57 2.31 9.06
C LYS A 142 20.99 0.85 8.86
N GLN A 143 20.22 0.07 8.10
CA GLN A 143 20.54 -1.32 7.82
C GLN A 143 21.88 -1.46 7.08
N GLN A 144 22.13 -0.63 6.07
CA GLN A 144 23.42 -0.60 5.35
C GLN A 144 24.61 -0.32 6.27
N LYS A 145 24.43 0.53 7.28
CA LYS A 145 25.47 0.82 8.28
C LYS A 145 25.65 -0.29 9.32
N LEU A 146 24.57 -0.97 9.70
CA LEU A 146 24.58 -2.04 10.70
C LEU A 146 25.09 -3.36 10.11
N ASN A 147 24.49 -3.80 9.00
CA ASN A 147 24.92 -4.96 8.24
C ASN A 147 24.44 -4.86 6.78
N PRO A 148 25.32 -4.53 5.82
CA PRO A 148 24.95 -4.36 4.42
C PRO A 148 24.61 -5.69 3.70
N PHE A 149 24.96 -6.85 4.26
CA PHE A 149 24.74 -8.14 3.61
C PHE A 149 23.37 -8.75 3.95
N GLU A 150 22.61 -8.14 4.86
CA GLU A 150 21.30 -8.61 5.27
C GLU A 150 20.18 -8.13 4.36
N ARG A 151 19.12 -8.94 4.28
CA ARG A 151 17.90 -8.61 3.54
C ARG A 151 17.08 -7.57 4.30
N PHE A 152 16.64 -6.52 3.61
CA PHE A 152 15.72 -5.52 4.13
C PHE A 152 14.35 -5.66 3.45
N SER A 153 13.29 -5.89 4.22
CA SER A 153 11.93 -5.95 3.70
C SER A 153 11.14 -4.71 4.11
N LEU A 154 10.43 -4.10 3.16
CA LEU A 154 9.48 -3.02 3.43
C LEU A 154 8.31 -3.49 4.31
N LEU A 155 7.96 -4.78 4.24
CA LEU A 155 6.89 -5.38 5.04
C LEU A 155 7.20 -5.36 6.54
N ASP A 156 8.49 -5.40 6.90
CA ASP A 156 8.93 -5.34 8.30
C ASP A 156 8.86 -3.91 8.88
N GLN A 157 8.45 -2.90 8.08
CA GLN A 157 8.33 -1.50 8.49
C GLN A 157 6.93 -1.13 9.01
N GLY A 158 5.96 -2.03 8.84
CA GLY A 158 4.61 -1.89 9.38
C GLY A 158 4.51 -2.23 10.87
N ASP A 159 3.29 -2.19 11.38
CA ASP A 159 2.94 -2.51 12.76
C ASP A 159 2.20 -3.84 12.92
N ASP A 160 2.14 -4.68 11.87
CA ASP A 160 1.51 -6.01 11.89
C ASP A 160 1.92 -6.87 13.09
N HIS A 161 3.20 -6.84 13.48
CA HIS A 161 3.68 -7.56 14.66
C HIS A 161 3.07 -7.03 15.97
N LEU A 162 2.84 -5.72 16.06
CA LEU A 162 2.16 -5.08 17.18
C LEU A 162 0.66 -5.38 17.15
N GLU A 163 0.03 -5.39 15.98
CA GLU A 163 -1.36 -5.79 15.83
C GLU A 163 -1.59 -7.24 16.24
N LEU A 164 -0.68 -8.14 15.85
CA LEU A 164 -0.71 -9.55 16.24
C LEU A 164 -0.55 -9.69 17.77
N LEU A 165 0.33 -8.89 18.39
CA LEU A 165 0.44 -8.83 19.85
C LEU A 165 -0.87 -8.38 20.50
N PHE A 166 -1.55 -7.37 19.94
CA PHE A 166 -2.86 -6.96 20.39
C PHE A 166 -3.93 -8.04 20.18
N ALA A 167 -3.83 -8.83 19.11
CA ALA A 167 -4.71 -9.97 18.89
C ALA A 167 -4.52 -11.04 19.99
N PHE A 168 -3.28 -11.40 20.33
CA PHE A 168 -3.00 -12.34 21.43
C PHE A 168 -3.50 -11.83 22.78
N LEU A 169 -3.33 -10.53 23.04
CA LEU A 169 -3.86 -9.87 24.24
C LEU A 169 -5.39 -10.00 24.35
N ARG A 170 -6.11 -9.72 23.26
CA ARG A 170 -7.58 -9.81 23.22
C ARG A 170 -8.07 -11.25 23.33
N MET A 171 -7.42 -12.20 22.65
CA MET A 171 -7.79 -13.62 22.70
C MET A 171 -7.60 -14.23 24.09
N SER A 172 -6.62 -13.74 24.85
CA SER A 172 -6.39 -14.16 26.24
C SER A 172 -7.57 -13.84 27.19
N GLY A 173 -8.51 -12.99 26.76
CA GLY A 173 -9.72 -12.66 27.51
C GLY A 173 -10.92 -13.57 27.27
N GLY A 174 -10.83 -14.53 26.35
CA GLY A 174 -11.94 -15.40 25.99
C GLY A 174 -13.16 -14.59 25.53
N HIS A 175 -14.29 -14.72 26.24
CA HIS A 175 -15.52 -13.98 25.95
C HIS A 175 -15.45 -12.47 26.27
N ASN A 176 -14.41 -12.02 27.00
CA ASN A 176 -14.18 -10.60 27.26
C ASN A 176 -12.93 -10.10 26.53
N SER A 177 -13.10 -9.77 25.25
CA SER A 177 -12.06 -9.18 24.41
C SER A 177 -11.72 -7.73 24.78
N GLY A 178 -12.57 -7.07 25.57
CA GLY A 178 -12.30 -5.78 26.19
C GLY A 178 -11.33 -5.93 27.35
N LEU A 179 -10.28 -5.09 27.38
CA LEU A 179 -9.24 -5.12 28.41
C LEU A 179 -9.26 -3.79 29.15
N ASN A 180 -9.31 -3.84 30.49
CA ASN A 180 -8.90 -2.68 31.27
C ASN A 180 -7.36 -2.62 31.36
N TYR A 181 -6.82 -1.46 31.74
CA TYR A 181 -5.37 -1.24 31.79
C TYR A 181 -4.60 -2.29 32.60
N ARG A 182 -5.14 -2.69 33.76
CA ARG A 182 -4.51 -3.71 34.62
C ARG A 182 -4.51 -5.08 33.95
N GLN A 183 -5.63 -5.49 33.36
CA GLN A 183 -5.74 -6.75 32.62
C GLN A 183 -4.81 -6.78 31.41
N ALA A 184 -4.60 -5.66 30.73
CA ALA A 184 -3.66 -5.56 29.63
C ALA A 184 -2.21 -5.80 30.11
N LEU A 185 -1.81 -5.18 31.22
CA LEU A 185 -0.48 -5.41 31.82
C LEU A 185 -0.29 -6.87 32.24
N ASP A 186 -1.27 -7.45 32.94
CA ASP A 186 -1.21 -8.83 33.43
C ASP A 186 -1.11 -9.85 32.27
N ARG A 187 -1.73 -9.56 31.12
CA ARG A 187 -1.76 -10.44 29.95
C ARG A 187 -0.63 -10.21 28.95
N LEU A 188 0.04 -9.05 29.00
CA LEU A 188 1.07 -8.68 28.01
C LEU A 188 2.26 -9.63 28.00
N GLY A 189 2.70 -10.07 29.19
CA GLY A 189 3.78 -11.06 29.30
C GLY A 189 3.43 -12.36 28.58
N ALA A 190 2.26 -12.92 28.87
CA ALA A 190 1.79 -14.15 28.24
C ALA A 190 1.59 -13.99 26.72
N ALA A 191 1.03 -12.87 26.27
CA ALA A 191 0.85 -12.58 24.84
C ALA A 191 2.20 -12.49 24.10
N ARG A 192 3.21 -11.88 24.73
CA ARG A 192 4.58 -11.82 24.19
C ARG A 192 5.21 -13.21 24.13
N ASP A 193 5.02 -14.04 25.16
CA ASP A 193 5.57 -15.40 25.20
C ASP A 193 4.95 -16.27 24.11
N ILE A 194 3.62 -16.20 23.93
CA ILE A 194 2.90 -16.88 22.85
C ILE A 194 3.45 -16.44 21.48
N GLY A 195 3.55 -15.13 21.24
CA GLY A 195 4.10 -14.61 20.00
C GLY A 195 5.54 -15.06 19.75
N GLY A 196 6.37 -15.10 20.79
CA GLY A 196 7.74 -15.60 20.72
C GLY A 196 7.83 -17.10 20.42
N ILE A 197 6.92 -17.92 20.97
CA ILE A 197 6.83 -19.35 20.67
C ILE A 197 6.47 -19.57 19.20
N TYR A 198 5.46 -18.85 18.68
CA TYR A 198 5.05 -18.93 17.28
C TYR A 198 6.13 -18.43 16.31
N ALA A 199 6.85 -17.36 16.66
CA ALA A 199 7.96 -16.88 15.84
C ALA A 199 9.12 -17.91 15.75
N ARG A 200 9.36 -18.68 16.81
CA ARG A 200 10.38 -19.75 16.83
C ARG A 200 9.91 -21.06 16.23
N ASN A 201 8.60 -21.31 16.22
CA ASN A 201 7.98 -22.54 15.74
C ASN A 201 6.81 -22.18 14.80
N PRO A 202 7.09 -21.77 13.55
CA PRO A 202 6.06 -21.30 12.63
C PRO A 202 5.00 -22.38 12.32
N ASP A 203 5.36 -23.65 12.43
CA ASP A 203 4.48 -24.81 12.29
C ASP A 203 3.36 -24.84 13.33
N LEU A 204 3.60 -24.33 14.54
CA LEU A 204 2.59 -24.23 15.60
C LEU A 204 1.62 -23.06 15.37
N SER A 205 2.03 -22.06 14.58
CA SER A 205 1.21 -20.91 14.26
C SER A 205 0.28 -21.24 13.11
N HIS A 206 -0.81 -21.93 13.42
CA HIS A 206 -1.93 -22.03 12.50
C HIS A 206 -2.58 -20.64 12.56
N GLY A 207 -2.20 -19.75 11.64
CA GLY A 207 -2.70 -18.37 11.57
C GLY A 207 -4.20 -18.29 11.79
N HIS A 208 -4.71 -17.14 12.23
CA HIS A 208 -6.13 -16.97 12.57
C HIS A 208 -7.01 -17.68 11.54
N ARG A 209 -7.66 -18.78 11.95
CA ARG A 209 -8.61 -19.52 11.13
C ARG A 209 -9.87 -18.66 11.00
N ARG A 210 -9.76 -17.55 10.26
CA ARG A 210 -10.92 -16.81 9.77
C ARG A 210 -11.68 -17.82 8.91
N LEU A 211 -12.96 -18.01 9.22
CA LEU A 211 -13.85 -18.87 8.45
C LEU A 211 -13.67 -18.53 6.97
N ASN A 212 -13.10 -19.47 6.22
CA ASN A 212 -12.77 -19.33 4.80
C ASN A 212 -13.94 -18.73 4.02
N LEU A 213 -13.79 -17.48 3.57
CA LEU A 213 -14.65 -16.85 2.58
C LEU A 213 -13.78 -16.36 1.41
N SER A 214 -13.56 -17.30 0.48
CA SER A 214 -13.08 -17.11 -0.90
C SER A 214 -11.57 -16.87 -1.13
N ARG A 215 -11.06 -17.52 -2.17
CA ARG A 215 -9.64 -17.78 -2.52
C ARG A 215 -8.89 -16.59 -3.15
N LYS A 216 -9.12 -15.35 -2.72
CA LYS A 216 -8.45 -14.16 -3.28
C LYS A 216 -7.57 -13.37 -2.30
N GLU A 217 -7.33 -13.89 -1.09
CA GLU A 217 -6.49 -13.26 -0.04
C GLU A 217 -4.96 -13.52 -0.22
N SER A 218 -4.44 -13.59 -1.44
CA SER A 218 -3.02 -13.97 -1.65
C SER A 218 -2.01 -12.86 -1.32
N VAL A 219 -2.45 -11.60 -1.28
CA VAL A 219 -1.57 -10.45 -1.03
C VAL A 219 -1.27 -10.28 0.46
N ASP A 220 -2.23 -10.61 1.34
CA ASP A 220 -2.11 -10.50 2.80
C ASP A 220 -1.21 -11.58 3.45
N HIS A 221 -0.63 -12.44 2.62
CA HIS A 221 0.28 -13.52 3.02
C HIS A 221 1.68 -13.39 2.41
N ILE A 222 1.95 -12.29 1.71
CA ILE A 222 3.30 -12.01 1.23
C ILE A 222 4.16 -11.73 2.46
N THR A 223 5.28 -12.43 2.53
CA THR A 223 6.29 -12.26 3.58
C THR A 223 7.64 -12.09 2.94
N ARG A 224 8.64 -11.65 3.70
CA ARG A 224 10.03 -11.51 3.22
C ARG A 224 10.60 -12.78 2.58
N HIS A 225 10.07 -13.97 2.90
CA HIS A 225 10.53 -15.24 2.34
C HIS A 225 10.01 -15.50 0.93
N HIS A 226 8.87 -14.92 0.58
CA HIS A 226 8.29 -15.01 -0.77
C HIS A 226 8.97 -14.04 -1.76
N TRP A 227 9.79 -13.12 -1.27
CA TRP A 227 10.43 -12.10 -2.09
C TRP A 227 11.55 -12.70 -2.96
N VAL A 228 11.48 -12.44 -4.27
CA VAL A 228 12.40 -12.99 -5.28
C VAL A 228 13.45 -11.97 -5.71
N GLY A 229 13.05 -10.69 -5.84
CA GLY A 229 13.95 -9.60 -6.18
C GLY A 229 15.08 -9.43 -5.15
N ASP A 230 16.20 -8.84 -5.57
CA ASP A 230 17.33 -8.61 -4.68
C ASP A 230 17.02 -7.53 -3.64
N ILE A 231 16.83 -7.97 -2.40
CA ILE A 231 16.51 -7.11 -1.26
C ILE A 231 17.68 -6.98 -0.27
N ILE A 232 18.91 -7.28 -0.69
CA ILE A 232 20.09 -7.07 0.14
C ILE A 232 20.34 -5.56 0.29
N ALA A 233 20.42 -5.08 1.54
CA ALA A 233 20.49 -3.65 1.83
C ALA A 233 21.69 -2.96 1.16
N GLY A 234 22.86 -3.61 1.16
CA GLY A 234 24.09 -3.07 0.60
C GLY A 234 24.11 -2.94 -0.92
N HIS A 235 23.21 -3.61 -1.63
CA HIS A 235 23.09 -3.49 -3.09
C HIS A 235 22.18 -2.32 -3.52
N CYS A 236 21.49 -1.69 -2.57
CA CYS A 236 20.64 -0.55 -2.84
C CYS A 236 21.42 0.78 -2.87
N ASP A 237 21.64 1.33 -4.07
CA ASP A 237 22.14 2.69 -4.22
C ASP A 237 20.99 3.70 -4.05
N LEU A 238 20.81 4.15 -2.80
CA LEU A 238 19.75 5.09 -2.42
C LEU A 238 19.78 6.41 -3.22
N PRO A 239 20.93 7.13 -3.35
CA PRO A 239 21.02 8.32 -4.19
C PRO A 239 20.54 8.10 -5.63
N THR A 240 21.02 7.04 -6.28
CA THR A 240 20.67 6.75 -7.67
C THR A 240 19.19 6.38 -7.80
N ALA A 241 18.69 5.50 -6.94
CA ALA A 241 17.28 5.10 -6.93
C ALA A 241 16.35 6.30 -6.66
N TRP A 242 16.73 7.19 -5.73
CA TRP A 242 15.96 8.39 -5.44
C TRP A 242 15.88 9.33 -6.64
N LEU A 243 17.01 9.59 -7.30
CA LEU A 243 17.05 10.43 -8.50
C LEU A 243 16.27 9.83 -9.67
N GLN A 244 16.34 8.51 -9.85
CA GLN A 244 15.57 7.82 -10.88
C GLN A 244 14.06 7.92 -10.61
N GLY A 245 13.62 7.75 -9.37
CA GLY A 245 12.21 7.95 -9.00
C GLY A 245 11.73 9.37 -9.28
N ARG A 246 12.55 10.39 -8.97
CA ARG A 246 12.27 11.79 -9.36
C ARG A 246 12.15 11.95 -10.87
N HIS A 247 13.04 11.33 -11.64
CA HIS A 247 12.99 11.39 -13.10
C HIS A 247 11.70 10.79 -13.65
N ASN A 248 11.31 9.60 -13.15
CA ASN A 248 10.06 8.95 -13.54
C ASN A 248 8.84 9.83 -13.22
N ALA A 249 8.82 10.47 -12.05
CA ALA A 249 7.76 11.40 -11.68
C ALA A 249 7.67 12.58 -12.65
N LEU A 250 8.80 13.16 -13.07
CA LEU A 250 8.82 14.26 -14.04
C LEU A 250 8.32 13.83 -15.43
N VAL A 251 8.56 12.59 -15.85
CA VAL A 251 8.02 12.05 -17.11
C VAL A 251 6.49 11.95 -17.00
N ILE A 252 5.99 11.33 -15.92
CA ILE A 252 4.54 11.17 -15.69
C ILE A 252 3.82 12.53 -15.64
N LEU A 253 4.39 13.52 -14.95
CA LEU A 253 3.80 14.86 -14.87
C LEU A 253 3.70 15.50 -16.28
N LYS A 254 4.78 15.44 -17.08
CA LYS A 254 4.77 15.98 -18.45
C LYS A 254 3.73 15.29 -19.35
N ASP A 255 3.63 13.98 -19.26
CA ASP A 255 2.69 13.19 -20.07
C ASP A 255 1.23 13.46 -19.67
N SER A 256 0.99 13.84 -18.41
CA SER A 256 -0.34 14.11 -17.88
C SER A 256 -0.85 15.53 -18.18
N HIS A 257 -0.19 16.26 -19.09
CA HIS A 257 -0.45 17.68 -19.36
C HIS A 257 -0.38 18.56 -18.10
N LEU A 258 0.60 18.30 -17.23
CA LEU A 258 0.94 19.09 -16.02
C LEU A 258 2.19 19.96 -16.21
#